data_AF-A0A8T2K673-F1
#
_entry.id   AF-A0A8T2K673-F1
#
_cell.length_a   1.000
_cell.length_b   1.000
_cell.length_c   1.000
_cell.angle_alpha   90.00
_cell.angle_beta   90.00
_cell.angle_gamma   90.00
#
_symmetry.space_group_name_H-M   'P 1'
#
loop_
_entity.id
_entity.type
_entity.pdbx_description
1 polymer ?
#
loop_
_entity_poly.entity_id
_entity_poly.type
_entity_poly.pdbx_seq_one_letter_code
_entity_poly.pdbx_strand_id
1 'polypeptide(L)'
;LKEMQKLPEAVQLIEKASMMYLENGTPDTAAMALERAGKLIENVNLEKAVHLYQQSASVFENEERLRQAVELLGKASRLLVRARRLDDAVASIQKEKNMYKEIENYPTCYK
;
A
#
# COMPACT_ATOMS: atom_id res chain seq x y z
N LEU A 1 14.65 17.86 -12.92
CA LEU A 1 14.51 18.87 -11.85
C LEU A 1 13.13 19.53 -11.80
N LYS A 2 12.64 20.14 -12.88
CA LYS A 2 11.32 20.83 -12.91
C LYS A 2 10.11 19.89 -12.69
N GLU A 3 10.19 18.66 -13.19
CA GLU A 3 9.13 17.64 -12.98
C GLU A 3 9.11 17.09 -11.55
N MET A 4 10.27 16.96 -10.90
CA MET A 4 10.35 16.47 -9.52
C MET A 4 9.66 17.40 -8.52
N GLN A 5 9.62 18.71 -8.82
CA GLN A 5 8.92 19.70 -7.99
C GLN A 5 7.39 19.55 -8.02
N LYS A 6 6.82 18.93 -9.06
CA LYS A 6 5.37 18.71 -9.19
C LYS A 6 4.91 17.36 -8.64
N LEU A 7 5.82 16.49 -8.20
CA LEU A 7 5.47 15.17 -7.70
C LEU A 7 4.58 15.19 -6.46
N PRO A 8 4.80 16.07 -5.46
CA PRO A 8 3.92 16.15 -4.30
C PRO A 8 2.48 16.54 -4.67
N GLU A 9 2.32 17.48 -5.61
CA GLU A 9 1.01 17.90 -6.13
C GLU A 9 0.33 16.75 -6.89
N ALA A 10 1.07 16.04 -7.74
CA ALA A 10 0.56 14.88 -8.46
C ALA A 10 0.08 13.78 -7.50
N VAL A 11 0.85 13.49 -6.43
CA VAL A 11 0.45 12.53 -5.39
C VAL A 11 -0.85 12.96 -4.71
N GLN A 12 -1.00 14.23 -4.35
CA GLN A 12 -2.24 14.74 -3.76
C GLN A 12 -3.46 14.58 -4.69
N LEU A 13 -3.28 14.82 -5.99
CA LEU A 13 -4.35 14.61 -6.98
C LEU A 13 -4.70 13.12 -7.10
N ILE A 14 -3.70 12.23 -7.07
CA ILE A 14 -3.92 10.79 -7.10
C ILE A 14 -4.67 10.31 -5.85
N GLU A 15 -4.35 10.84 -4.66
CA GLU A 15 -5.10 10.52 -3.43
C GLU A 15 -6.57 10.95 -3.53
N LYS A 16 -6.84 12.14 -4.08
CA LYS A 16 -8.21 12.61 -4.33
C LYS A 16 -8.94 11.70 -5.32
N ALA A 17 -8.28 11.31 -6.41
CA ALA A 17 -8.86 10.37 -7.37
C ALA A 17 -9.12 9.00 -6.72
N SER A 18 -8.23 8.51 -5.87
CA SER A 18 -8.41 7.27 -5.12
C SER A 18 -9.64 7.30 -4.23
N MET A 19 -9.88 8.40 -3.51
CA MET A 19 -11.11 8.58 -2.72
C MET A 19 -12.36 8.54 -3.61
N MET A 20 -12.34 9.23 -4.75
CA MET A 20 -13.46 9.20 -5.71
C MET A 20 -13.70 7.80 -6.29
N TYR A 21 -12.63 7.03 -6.54
CA TYR A 21 -12.74 5.64 -6.99
C TYR A 21 -13.38 4.74 -5.94
N LEU A 22 -13.09 4.95 -4.65
CA LEU A 22 -13.76 4.24 -3.54
C LEU A 22 -15.24 4.60 -3.47
N GLU A 23 -15.57 5.90 -3.51
CA GLU A 23 -16.96 6.38 -3.50
C GLU A 23 -17.79 5.86 -4.67
N ASN A 24 -17.14 5.65 -5.82
CA ASN A 24 -17.77 5.10 -7.02
C ASN A 24 -17.74 3.55 -7.10
N GLY A 25 -17.36 2.86 -6.02
CA GLY A 25 -17.38 1.39 -5.97
C GLY A 25 -16.31 0.71 -6.83
N THR A 26 -15.18 1.38 -7.06
CA THR A 26 -14.04 0.86 -7.83
C THR A 26 -12.77 0.77 -6.98
N PRO A 27 -12.77 -0.03 -5.89
CA PRO A 27 -11.67 -0.11 -4.93
C PRO A 27 -10.34 -0.57 -5.56
N ASP A 28 -10.41 -1.45 -6.57
CA ASP A 28 -9.24 -1.88 -7.34
C ASP A 28 -8.48 -0.70 -7.96
N THR A 29 -9.22 0.19 -8.63
CA THR A 29 -8.64 1.38 -9.26
C THR A 29 -8.07 2.32 -8.20
N ALA A 30 -8.77 2.47 -7.07
CA ALA A 30 -8.31 3.26 -5.94
C ALA A 30 -6.97 2.75 -5.39
N ALA A 31 -6.86 1.45 -5.13
CA ALA A 31 -5.66 0.82 -4.60
C ALA A 31 -4.49 0.90 -5.60
N MET A 32 -4.73 0.61 -6.88
CA MET A 32 -3.71 0.71 -7.93
C MET A 32 -3.20 2.14 -8.12
N ALA A 33 -4.08 3.14 -7.98
CA ALA A 33 -3.69 4.55 -8.05
C ALA A 33 -2.73 4.90 -6.89
N LEU A 34 -3.07 4.51 -5.67
CA LEU A 34 -2.23 4.71 -4.49
C LEU A 34 -0.88 3.98 -4.60
N GLU A 35 -0.87 2.73 -5.09
CA GLU A 35 0.36 1.96 -5.30
C GLU A 35 1.31 2.68 -6.26
N ARG A 36 0.77 3.19 -7.38
CA ARG A 36 1.55 3.94 -8.37
C ARG A 36 2.08 5.26 -7.81
N ALA A 37 1.29 5.97 -7.01
CA ALA A 37 1.73 7.17 -6.31
C ALA A 37 2.85 6.87 -5.31
N GLY A 38 2.73 5.78 -4.55
CA GLY A 38 3.78 5.30 -3.64
C GLY A 38 5.09 5.09 -4.38
N LYS A 39 5.06 4.34 -5.48
CA LYS A 39 6.23 4.05 -6.32
C LYS A 39 6.89 5.33 -6.87
N LEU A 40 6.08 6.30 -7.27
CA LEU A 40 6.55 7.58 -7.82
C LEU A 40 7.33 8.40 -6.79
N ILE A 41 6.96 8.33 -5.51
CA ILE A 41 7.51 9.18 -4.46
C ILE A 41 8.55 8.47 -3.57
N GLU A 42 8.81 7.18 -3.74
CA GLU A 42 9.75 6.41 -2.88
C GLU A 42 11.12 7.08 -2.72
N ASN A 43 11.68 7.64 -3.81
CA ASN A 43 13.01 8.27 -3.82
C ASN A 43 12.99 9.75 -3.43
N VAL A 44 11.82 10.32 -3.16
CA VAL A 44 11.62 11.73 -2.85
C VAL A 44 11.12 11.92 -1.42
N ASN A 45 10.11 11.15 -1.04
CA ASN A 45 9.53 11.15 0.29
C ASN A 45 9.15 9.71 0.69
N LEU A 46 10.06 9.09 1.43
CA LEU A 46 9.95 7.73 1.95
C LEU A 46 8.72 7.54 2.84
N GLU A 47 8.46 8.47 3.74
CA GLU A 47 7.34 8.38 4.70
C GLU A 47 5.99 8.43 3.98
N LYS A 48 5.86 9.32 2.99
CA LYS A 48 4.64 9.39 2.18
C LYS A 48 4.44 8.13 1.35
N ALA A 49 5.50 7.55 0.79
CA ALA A 49 5.41 6.29 0.06
C ALA A 49 4.92 5.15 0.97
N VAL A 50 5.44 5.04 2.19
CA VAL A 50 4.96 4.07 3.20
C VAL A 50 3.46 4.24 3.43
N HIS A 51 3.00 5.47 3.68
CA HIS A 51 1.58 5.76 3.90
C HIS A 51 0.69 5.33 2.73
N LEU A 52 1.10 5.65 1.49
CA LEU A 52 0.34 5.29 0.28
C LEU A 52 0.26 3.76 0.10
N TYR A 53 1.34 3.03 0.35
CA TYR A 53 1.32 1.57 0.30
C TYR A 53 0.45 0.96 1.40
N GLN A 54 0.47 1.51 2.61
CA GLN A 54 -0.39 1.06 3.71
C GLN A 54 -1.88 1.31 3.41
N GLN A 55 -2.22 2.47 2.84
CA GLN A 55 -3.60 2.75 2.42
C GLN A 55 -4.05 1.79 1.31
N SER A 56 -3.20 1.57 0.30
CA SER A 56 -3.50 0.63 -0.78
C SER A 56 -3.66 -0.81 -0.27
N ALA A 57 -2.81 -1.24 0.68
CA ALA A 57 -2.94 -2.52 1.36
C ALA A 57 -4.27 -2.62 2.13
N SER A 58 -4.66 -1.57 2.85
CA SER A 58 -5.94 -1.54 3.58
C SER A 58 -7.15 -1.62 2.66
N VAL A 59 -7.11 -1.02 1.47
CA VAL A 59 -8.19 -1.16 0.48
C VAL A 59 -8.34 -2.62 0.07
N PHE A 60 -7.26 -3.31 -0.30
CA PHE A 60 -7.34 -4.73 -0.64
C PHE A 60 -7.71 -5.63 0.54
N GLU A 61 -7.26 -5.31 1.75
CA GLU A 61 -7.62 -6.04 2.97
C GLU A 61 -9.12 -5.96 3.24
N ASN A 62 -9.73 -4.78 3.08
CA ASN A 62 -11.18 -4.57 3.24
C ASN A 62 -12.01 -5.32 2.18
N GLU A 63 -11.43 -5.56 1.00
CA GLU A 63 -12.03 -6.35 -0.08
C GLU A 63 -11.71 -7.86 0.03
N GLU A 64 -11.17 -8.32 1.17
CA GLU A 64 -10.75 -9.73 1.43
C GLU A 64 -9.67 -10.25 0.46
N ARG A 65 -8.97 -9.35 -0.24
CA ARG A 65 -7.91 -9.65 -1.20
C ARG A 65 -6.55 -9.71 -0.53
N LEU A 66 -6.42 -10.63 0.42
CA LEU A 66 -5.26 -10.72 1.32
C LEU A 66 -3.91 -10.90 0.59
N ARG A 67 -3.90 -11.57 -0.57
CA ARG A 67 -2.66 -11.73 -1.37
C ARG A 67 -2.13 -10.41 -1.93
N GLN A 68 -3.02 -9.53 -2.37
CA GLN A 68 -2.65 -8.19 -2.83
C GLN A 68 -2.28 -7.29 -1.64
N ALA A 69 -3.04 -7.38 -0.54
CA ALA A 69 -2.77 -6.61 0.66
C ALA A 69 -1.38 -6.92 1.24
N VAL A 70 -1.01 -8.21 1.35
CA VAL A 70 0.28 -8.63 1.92
C VAL A 70 1.46 -8.19 1.05
N GLU A 71 1.32 -8.18 -0.28
CA GLU A 71 2.37 -7.71 -1.19
C GLU A 71 2.71 -6.23 -0.95
N LEU A 72 1.67 -5.40 -0.81
CA LEU A 72 1.82 -3.97 -0.57
C LEU A 72 2.31 -3.67 0.83
N LEU A 73 1.84 -4.44 1.83
CA LEU A 73 2.34 -4.34 3.18
C LEU A 73 3.84 -4.70 3.24
N GLY A 74 4.28 -5.71 2.50
CA GLY A 74 5.71 -6.03 2.36
C GLY A 74 6.52 -4.91 1.69
N LYS A 75 5.95 -4.18 0.72
CA LYS A 75 6.57 -2.96 0.17
C LYS A 75 6.74 -1.89 1.26
N ALA A 76 5.69 -1.60 2.04
CA ALA A 76 5.74 -0.67 3.16
C ALA A 76 6.77 -1.10 4.23
N SER A 77 6.81 -2.37 4.62
CA SER A 77 7.77 -2.96 5.56
C SER A 77 9.22 -2.67 5.13
N ARG A 78 9.57 -2.93 3.87
CA ARG A 78 10.92 -2.67 3.34
C ARG A 78 11.29 -1.18 3.36
N LEU A 79 10.33 -0.31 3.05
CA LEU A 79 10.56 1.14 3.08
C LEU A 79 10.74 1.67 4.52
N LEU A 80 10.01 1.13 5.50
CA LEU A 80 10.18 1.45 6.91
C LEU A 80 11.59 1.09 7.41
N VAL A 81 12.11 -0.08 7.02
CA VAL A 81 13.50 -0.48 7.31
C VAL A 81 14.48 0.52 6.68
N ARG A 82 14.27 0.90 5.42
CA ARG A 82 15.12 1.88 4.72
C ARG A 82 15.09 3.26 5.40
N ALA A 83 13.93 3.66 5.94
CA ALA A 83 13.73 4.89 6.68
C ALA A 83 14.22 4.83 8.15
N ARG A 84 14.80 3.70 8.60
CA ARG A 84 15.24 3.47 9.99
C ARG A 84 14.11 3.58 11.04
N ARG A 85 12.85 3.45 10.62
CA ARG A 85 11.68 3.36 11.50
C ARG A 85 11.47 1.91 11.93
N LEU A 86 12.37 1.41 12.76
CA LEU A 86 12.48 -0.02 13.04
C LEU A 86 11.29 -0.58 13.82
N ASP A 87 10.74 0.19 14.77
CA ASP A 87 9.57 -0.25 15.54
C ASP A 87 8.33 -0.43 14.63
N ASP A 88 8.10 0.53 13.74
CA ASP A 88 7.03 0.44 12.74
C ASP A 88 7.28 -0.69 11.74
N ALA A 89 8.53 -0.92 11.33
CA ALA A 89 8.90 -2.02 10.46
C ALA A 89 8.58 -3.37 11.11
N VAL A 90 8.91 -3.53 12.40
CA VAL A 90 8.58 -4.74 13.17
C VAL A 90 7.08 -4.96 13.22
N ALA A 91 6.30 -3.91 13.52
CA ALA A 91 4.84 -4.01 13.53
C ALA A 91 4.27 -4.40 12.15
N SER A 92 4.77 -3.77 11.08
CA SER A 92 4.37 -4.04 9.70
C SER A 92 4.68 -5.49 9.28
N ILE A 93 5.88 -5.98 9.59
CA ILE A 93 6.30 -7.36 9.28
C ILE A 93 5.51 -8.38 10.11
N GLN A 94 5.18 -8.05 11.37
CA GLN A 94 4.37 -8.94 12.19
C GLN A 94 2.93 -9.04 11.67
N LYS A 95 2.36 -7.95 11.13
CA LYS A 95 1.09 -7.98 10.41
C LYS A 95 1.19 -8.80 9.12
N GLU A 96 2.25 -8.61 8.32
CA GLU A 96 2.52 -9.36 7.10
C GLU A 96 2.58 -10.88 7.35
N LYS A 97 3.31 -11.30 8.39
CA LYS A 97 3.39 -12.70 8.83
C LYS A 97 2.02 -13.26 9.23
N ASN A 98 1.20 -12.50 9.95
CA ASN A 98 -0.12 -12.96 10.36
C ASN A 98 -1.05 -13.12 9.15
N MET A 99 -0.99 -12.18 8.21
CA MET A 99 -1.77 -12.25 6.97
C MET A 99 -1.37 -13.46 6.10
N TYR A 100 -0.08 -13.80 6.02
CA TYR A 100 0.35 -15.04 5.36
C TYR A 100 -0.24 -16.30 6.01
N LYS A 101 -0.30 -16.36 7.34
CA LYS A 101 -0.96 -17.48 8.03
C LYS A 101 -2.44 -17.57 7.68
N GLU A 102 -3.14 -16.45 7.58
CA GLU A 102 -4.55 -16.41 7.18
C GLU A 102 -4.73 -16.90 5.74
N ILE A 103 -3.86 -16.48 4.83
CA ILE A 103 -3.87 -16.96 3.43
C ILE A 103 -3.62 -18.47 3.34
N GLU A 104 -2.70 -19.01 4.15
CA GLU A 104 -2.40 -20.46 4.20
C GLU A 104 -3.54 -21.28 4.82
N ASN A 105 -4.24 -20.70 5.80
CA ASN A 105 -5.39 -21.34 6.46
C ASN A 105 -6.68 -21.27 5.64
N TYR A 106 -6.70 -20.50 4.54
CA TYR A 106 -7.86 -20.43 3.67
C TYR A 106 -8.11 -21.80 3.05
N PRO A 107 -9.26 -22.45 3.30
CA PRO A 107 -9.55 -23.73 2.68
C PRO A 107 -9.59 -23.51 1.17
N THR A 108 -8.59 -24.02 0.46
CA THR A 108 -8.68 -24.11 -0.99
C THR A 108 -9.85 -25.06 -1.28
N CYS A 109 -10.98 -24.51 -1.70
CA CYS A 109 -12.19 -25.23 -2.09
C CYS A 109 -12.01 -26.07 -3.38
N TYR A 110 -10.90 -26.80 -3.49
CA TYR A 110 -10.65 -27.77 -4.55
C TYR A 110 -10.31 -29.11 -3.90
N LYS A 111 -11.36 -29.93 -3.75
CA LYS A 111 -11.32 -31.40 -3.88
C LYS A 111 -12.26 -31.77 -5.01
#